data_AF-A0A381ZQK5-F1
#
_entry.id   AF-A0A381ZQK5-F1
#
_cell.length_a   1.000
_cell.length_b   1.000
_cell.length_c   1.000
_cell.angle_alpha   90.00
_cell.angle_beta   90.00
_cell.angle_gamma   90.00
#
_symmetry.space_group_name_H-M   'P 1'
#
loop_
_entity.id
_entity.type
_entity.pdbx_description
1 polymer ?
#
loop_
_entity_poly.entity_id
_entity_poly.type
_entity_poly.pdbx_seq_one_letter_code
_entity_poly.pdbx_strand_id
1 'polypeptide(L)'
;MTWYYLRRSYFPQFMAGIMRLDWPERFIILQELYNHDESDPPWEIRSNDPMADMMHWIGEKGADAYFTFFIKGTTVNEDGSFTIHPNISKCLGRFGIGTDELL
;
A
#
# COMPACT_ATOMS: atom_id res chain seq x y z
N MET A 1 1.02 -13.97 13.71
CA MET A 1 -0.34 -13.48 14.03
C MET A 1 -0.56 -12.06 13.50
N THR A 2 0.39 -11.13 13.69
CA THR A 2 0.28 -9.73 13.26
C THR A 2 -0.02 -9.54 11.77
N TRP A 3 0.69 -10.25 10.87
CA TRP A 3 0.39 -10.16 9.42
C TRP A 3 -1.03 -10.58 9.06
N TYR A 4 -1.59 -11.58 9.73
CA TYR A 4 -2.98 -11.98 9.52
C TYR A 4 -3.95 -10.87 9.93
N TYR A 5 -3.72 -10.25 11.10
CA TYR A 5 -4.48 -9.09 11.56
C TYR A 5 -4.38 -7.92 10.59
N LEU A 6 -3.17 -7.56 10.15
CA LEU A 6 -2.94 -6.47 9.21
C LEU A 6 -3.62 -6.72 7.86
N ARG A 7 -3.54 -7.96 7.34
CA ARG A 7 -4.17 -8.35 6.07
C ARG A 7 -5.69 -8.25 6.10
N ARG A 8 -6.32 -8.49 7.26
CA ARG A 8 -7.77 -8.46 7.43
C ARG A 8 -8.33 -7.10 7.83
N SER A 9 -7.59 -6.36 8.66
CA SER A 9 -8.11 -5.12 9.25
C SER A 9 -7.59 -3.88 8.52
N TYR A 10 -6.28 -3.79 8.26
CA TYR A 10 -5.64 -2.57 7.75
C TYR A 10 -5.56 -2.54 6.23
N PHE A 11 -5.19 -3.66 5.62
CA PHE A 11 -5.00 -3.73 4.17
C PHE A 11 -6.27 -3.35 3.37
N PRO A 12 -7.48 -3.84 3.70
CA PRO A 12 -8.68 -3.45 2.95
C PRO A 12 -8.95 -1.94 3.00
N GLN A 13 -8.70 -1.30 4.15
CA GLN A 13 -8.85 0.14 4.32
C GLN A 13 -7.80 0.91 3.50
N PHE A 14 -6.54 0.47 3.53
CA PHE A 14 -5.49 1.03 2.68
C PHE A 14 -5.85 0.93 1.20
N MET A 15 -6.25 -0.25 0.74
CA MET A 15 -6.62 -0.49 -0.65
C MET A 15 -7.80 0.37 -1.08
N ALA A 16 -8.86 0.44 -0.27
CA ALA A 16 -10.01 1.31 -0.53
C ALA A 16 -9.60 2.80 -0.59
N GLY A 17 -8.69 3.23 0.29
CA GLY A 17 -8.23 4.61 0.33
C GLY A 17 -7.36 4.98 -0.87
N ILE A 18 -6.38 4.15 -1.20
CA ILE A 18 -5.47 4.43 -2.33
C ILE A 18 -6.20 4.36 -3.68
N MET A 19 -7.19 3.46 -3.81
CA MET A 19 -7.97 3.31 -5.03
C MET A 19 -8.92 4.48 -5.34
N ARG A 20 -9.13 5.40 -4.38
CA ARG A 20 -9.91 6.63 -4.59
C ARG A 20 -9.07 7.81 -5.10
N LEU A 21 -7.76 7.70 -5.05
CA LEU A 21 -6.86 8.75 -5.54
C LEU A 21 -6.69 8.65 -7.04
N ASP A 22 -6.52 9.79 -7.71
CA ASP A 22 -6.13 9.81 -9.12
C ASP A 22 -4.74 9.22 -9.30
N TRP A 23 -4.47 8.66 -10.49
CA TRP A 23 -3.23 7.94 -10.77
C TRP A 23 -1.95 8.71 -10.45
N PRO A 24 -1.81 10.02 -10.72
CA PRO A 24 -0.60 10.75 -10.34
C PRO A 24 -0.33 10.76 -8.83
N GLU A 25 -1.35 11.02 -8.00
CA GLU A 25 -1.20 11.01 -6.53
C GLU A 25 -0.98 9.59 -6.00
N ARG A 26 -1.74 8.63 -6.54
CA ARG A 26 -1.59 7.19 -6.25
C ARG A 26 -0.17 6.72 -6.53
N PHE A 27 0.37 7.06 -7.69
CA PHE A 27 1.69 6.64 -8.14
C PHE A 27 2.78 7.12 -7.18
N ILE A 28 2.78 8.41 -6.81
CA ILE A 28 3.75 8.97 -5.87
C ILE A 28 3.74 8.19 -4.55
N ILE A 29 2.55 7.89 -4.01
CA ILE A 29 2.43 7.15 -2.76
C ILE A 29 2.93 5.70 -2.91
N LEU A 30 2.50 4.99 -3.94
CA LEU A 30 2.87 3.58 -4.13
C LEU A 30 4.36 3.42 -4.41
N GLN A 31 4.94 4.34 -5.17
CA GLN A 31 6.37 4.44 -5.42
C GLN A 31 7.14 4.67 -4.13
N GLU A 32 6.73 5.64 -3.30
CA GLU A 32 7.37 5.91 -2.01
C GLU A 32 7.31 4.69 -1.08
N LEU A 33 6.18 3.98 -1.05
CA LEU A 33 6.04 2.74 -0.29
C LEU A 33 6.95 1.62 -0.82
N TYR A 34 7.05 1.47 -2.14
CA TYR A 34 7.91 0.46 -2.77
C TYR A 34 9.38 0.71 -2.46
N ASN A 35 9.81 1.95 -2.64
CA ASN A 35 11.20 2.39 -2.45
C ASN A 35 11.60 2.50 -0.98
N HIS A 36 10.66 2.38 -0.04
CA HIS A 36 10.96 2.36 1.39
C HIS A 36 11.84 1.17 1.78
N ASP A 37 11.76 0.07 1.02
CA ASP A 37 12.62 -1.08 1.17
C ASP A 37 13.86 -0.95 0.26
N GLU A 38 14.98 -0.55 0.84
CA GLU A 38 16.26 -0.34 0.15
C GLU A 38 16.87 -1.63 -0.44
N SER A 39 16.32 -2.80 -0.13
CA SER A 39 16.79 -4.07 -0.70
C SER A 39 16.39 -4.26 -2.17
N ASP A 40 15.35 -3.55 -2.62
CA ASP A 40 14.92 -3.56 -4.02
C ASP A 40 15.49 -2.35 -4.79
N PRO A 41 15.80 -2.51 -6.08
CA PRO A 41 16.07 -1.36 -6.93
C PRO A 41 14.84 -0.43 -6.98
N PRO A 42 15.03 0.91 -6.92
CA PRO A 42 13.93 1.86 -6.97
C PRO A 42 13.01 1.64 -8.16
N TRP A 43 11.71 1.87 -7.99
CA TRP A 43 10.71 1.60 -9.03
C TRP A 43 11.00 2.35 -10.35
N GLU A 44 11.50 3.57 -10.23
CA GLU A 44 11.73 4.53 -11.31
C GLU A 44 12.75 4.07 -12.34
N ILE A 45 13.68 3.20 -11.96
CA ILE A 45 14.76 2.80 -12.86
C ILE A 45 14.32 1.74 -13.87
N ARG A 46 13.08 1.23 -13.76
CA ARG A 46 12.58 0.09 -14.53
C ARG A 46 12.21 0.45 -15.97
N SER A 47 11.81 1.69 -16.25
CA SER A 47 11.48 2.14 -17.61
C SER A 47 11.42 3.66 -17.77
N ASN A 48 11.14 4.07 -19.00
CA ASN A 48 10.91 5.48 -19.38
C ASN A 48 9.50 6.00 -18.99
N ASP A 49 8.56 5.11 -18.62
CA ASP A 49 7.23 5.46 -18.11
C ASP A 49 6.88 4.62 -16.88
N PRO A 50 7.48 4.94 -15.72
CA PRO A 50 7.34 4.13 -14.52
C PRO A 50 5.90 4.09 -13.98
N MET A 51 5.07 5.09 -14.29
CA MET A 51 3.66 5.10 -13.89
C MET A 51 2.85 4.11 -14.71
N ALA A 52 3.01 4.10 -16.04
CA ALA A 52 2.33 3.13 -16.90
C ALA A 52 2.70 1.68 -16.55
N ASP A 53 3.97 1.43 -16.24
CA ASP A 53 4.41 0.10 -15.78
C ASP A 53 3.75 -0.31 -14.46
N MET A 54 3.63 0.62 -13.52
CA MET A 54 2.94 0.34 -12.26
C MET A 54 1.47 0.06 -12.48
N MET A 55 0.81 0.82 -13.37
CA MET A 55 -0.57 0.58 -13.77
C MET A 55 -0.73 -0.81 -14.38
N HIS A 56 0.17 -1.21 -15.29
CA HIS A 56 0.14 -2.53 -15.93
C HIS A 56 0.33 -3.64 -14.90
N TRP A 57 1.36 -3.54 -14.05
CA TRP A 57 1.64 -4.52 -13.01
C TRP A 57 0.49 -4.68 -12.02
N ILE A 58 -0.11 -3.57 -11.59
CA ILE A 58 -1.31 -3.58 -10.76
C ILE A 58 -2.49 -4.20 -11.52
N GLY A 59 -2.65 -3.91 -12.81
CA GLY A 59 -3.67 -4.51 -13.66
C GLY A 59 -3.56 -6.04 -13.75
N GLU A 60 -2.33 -6.56 -13.84
CA GLU A 60 -2.06 -8.00 -13.89
C GLU A 60 -2.22 -8.70 -12.54
N LYS A 61 -1.79 -8.05 -11.44
CA LYS A 61 -1.72 -8.67 -10.10
C LYS A 61 -2.91 -8.32 -9.20
N GLY A 62 -3.71 -7.32 -9.56
CA GLY A 62 -4.87 -6.88 -8.79
C GLY A 62 -4.53 -6.54 -7.34
N ALA A 63 -5.31 -7.10 -6.40
CA ALA A 63 -5.16 -6.84 -4.97
C ALA A 63 -3.77 -7.25 -4.42
N ASP A 64 -3.10 -8.23 -5.03
CA ASP A 64 -1.79 -8.69 -4.55
C ASP A 64 -0.68 -7.68 -4.82
N ALA A 65 -0.77 -6.88 -5.89
CA ALA A 65 0.12 -5.75 -6.09
C ALA A 65 -0.04 -4.71 -4.97
N TYR A 66 -1.27 -4.32 -4.66
CA TYR A 66 -1.55 -3.42 -3.54
C TYR A 66 -1.04 -3.97 -2.21
N PHE A 67 -1.16 -5.28 -1.99
CA PHE A 67 -0.68 -5.89 -0.76
C PHE A 67 0.86 -5.88 -0.68
N THR A 68 1.55 -6.01 -1.81
CA THR A 68 3.02 -5.84 -1.86
C THR A 68 3.41 -4.44 -1.39
N PHE A 69 2.79 -3.37 -1.92
CA PHE A 69 3.07 -2.00 -1.46
C PHE A 69 2.76 -1.80 0.03
N PHE A 70 1.68 -2.41 0.51
CA PHE A 70 1.32 -2.37 1.93
C PHE A 70 2.40 -3.04 2.80
N ILE A 71 2.90 -4.22 2.40
CA ILE A 71 4.00 -4.90 3.10
C ILE A 71 5.25 -4.03 3.10
N LYS A 72 5.62 -3.46 1.96
CA LYS A 72 6.83 -2.63 1.83
C LYS A 72 6.81 -1.40 2.74
N GLY A 73 5.62 -0.83 2.98
CA GLY A 73 5.44 0.25 3.95
C GLY A 73 5.13 -0.20 5.38
N THR A 74 5.25 -1.48 5.72
CA THR A 74 4.89 -2.01 7.05
C THR A 74 6.04 -2.82 7.65
N THR A 75 6.49 -2.42 8.83
CA THR A 75 7.46 -3.20 9.60
C THR A 75 6.73 -3.96 10.70
N VAL A 76 6.97 -5.26 10.81
CA VAL A 76 6.47 -6.10 11.90
C VAL A 76 7.67 -6.64 12.68
N ASN A 77 7.72 -6.34 13.98
CA ASN A 77 8.77 -6.80 14.87
C ASN A 77 8.50 -8.22 15.38
N GLU A 78 9.52 -8.88 15.91
CA GLU A 78 9.42 -10.27 16.42
C GLU A 78 8.40 -10.42 17.56
N ASP A 79 8.21 -9.38 18.37
CA ASP A 79 7.22 -9.34 19.46
C ASP A 79 5.77 -9.13 18.97
N GLY A 80 5.59 -8.96 17.66
CA GLY A 80 4.30 -8.74 17.03
C GLY A 80 3.84 -7.29 17.02
N SER A 81 4.59 -6.35 17.60
CA SER A 81 4.37 -4.92 17.38
C SER A 81 4.66 -4.56 15.92
N PHE A 82 4.05 -3.47 15.45
CA PHE A 82 4.23 -3.05 14.06
C PHE A 82 4.21 -1.53 13.92
N THR A 83 4.86 -1.05 12.87
CA THR A 83 4.79 0.33 12.40
C THR A 83 4.31 0.33 10.96
N ILE A 84 3.56 1.37 10.58
CA ILE A 84 3.10 1.58 9.21
C ILE A 84 3.57 2.93 8.73
N HIS A 85 3.92 2.99 7.44
CA HIS A 85 4.35 4.20 6.79
C HIS A 85 3.26 5.30 6.90
N PRO A 86 3.62 6.59 7.06
CA PRO A 86 2.65 7.68 7.16
C PRO A 86 1.65 7.73 6.00
N ASN A 87 2.04 7.38 4.78
CA ASN A 87 1.11 7.34 3.64
C ASN A 87 0.08 6.21 3.74
N ILE A 88 0.44 5.06 4.34
CA ILE A 88 -0.56 4.04 4.69
C ILE A 88 -1.52 4.63 5.72
N SER A 89 -1.00 5.24 6.79
CA SER A 89 -1.83 5.87 7.83
C SER A 89 -2.79 6.92 7.29
N LYS A 90 -2.34 7.77 6.35
CA LYS A 90 -3.20 8.75 5.66
C LYS A 90 -4.35 8.07 4.92
N CYS A 91 -4.10 6.95 4.24
CA CYS A 91 -5.13 6.19 3.55
C CYS A 91 -6.17 5.57 4.50
N LEU A 92 -5.76 5.19 5.72
CA LEU A 92 -6.66 4.73 6.78
C LEU A 92 -7.51 5.88 7.35
N GLY A 93 -6.89 7.03 7.60
CA GLY A 93 -7.52 8.19 8.24
C GLY A 93 -8.44 9.01 7.32
N ARG A 94 -8.14 9.11 6.01
CA ARG A 94 -8.96 9.87 5.05
C ARG A 94 -10.35 9.26 4.84
N PHE A 95 -10.55 7.99 5.17
CA PHE A 95 -11.78 7.25 4.90
C PHE A 95 -12.35 6.51 6.12
N GLY A 96 -11.87 6.85 7.32
CA GLY A 96 -12.41 6.40 8.60
C GLY A 96 -11.85 5.06 9.06
N ILE A 97 -11.14 5.06 10.19
CA ILE A 97 -11.07 3.88 11.06
C ILE A 97 -12.45 3.75 11.72
N GLY A 98 -13.31 2.91 11.15
CA GLY A 98 -14.55 2.45 11.77
C GLY A 98 -15.79 3.32 11.54
N THR A 99 -16.60 2.93 10.55
CA THR A 99 -18.04 2.66 10.75
C THR A 99 -18.34 1.47 9.84
N ASP A 100 -18.40 0.25 10.38
CA ASP A 100 -19.68 -0.46 10.45
C ASP A 100 -20.85 0.51 10.36
N GLU A 101 -21.39 0.68 9.16
CA GLU A 101 -22.82 0.82 8.95
C GLU A 101 -23.18 0.21 7.59
N LEU A 102 -24.11 -0.75 7.67
CA LEU A 102 -24.93 -1.39 6.61
C LEU A 102 -24.29 -2.64 5.98
N LEU A 103 -24.66 -3.84 6.46
CA LEU A 103 -25.86 -4.63 6.09
C LEU A 103 -25.80 -5.16 4.66
#